data_AF-A0A2V8RVF6-F1
#
_entry.id   AF-A0A2V8RVF6-F1
#
_cell.length_a   1.000
_cell.length_b   1.000
_cell.length_c   1.000
_cell.angle_alpha   90.00
_cell.angle_beta   90.00
_cell.angle_gamma   90.00
#
_symmetry.space_group_name_H-M   'P 1'
#
loop_
_entity.id
_entity.type
_entity.pdbx_description
1 polymer ?
#
loop_
_entity_poly.entity_id
_entity_poly.type
_entity_poly.pdbx_seq_one_letter_code
_entity_poly.pdbx_strand_id
1 'polypeptide(L)'
;MPRLTLAEFNAYQARRAAGRPVPELEAPTVERESELQAAIATECRRRGWLAFTGNMAVATSRTVGEPDFCIAADDGRVFWVEAKTKTGKLSLEQLAAHAWLRRLGQSVYVVRNFGEFIQAAENKAEPPPPPPPPKTLCEIFMEEEKQK
;
A
#
# COMPACT_ATOMS: atom_id res chain seq x y z
N MET A 1 14.19 -18.28 17.43
CA MET A 1 14.40 -16.82 17.27
C MET A 1 14.42 -16.20 18.67
N PRO A 2 15.56 -15.71 19.17
CA PRO A 2 15.59 -15.03 20.46
C PRO A 2 14.80 -13.72 20.38
N ARG A 3 13.93 -13.47 21.37
CA ARG A 3 13.14 -12.24 21.49
C ARG A 3 14.03 -11.14 22.08
N LEU A 4 14.10 -10.00 21.41
CA LEU A 4 14.77 -8.81 21.94
C LEU A 4 14.07 -8.33 23.22
N THR A 5 14.86 -8.00 24.22
CA THR A 5 14.41 -7.34 25.45
C THR A 5 14.07 -5.88 25.18
N LEU A 6 13.28 -5.25 26.07
CA LEU A 6 12.90 -3.83 25.95
C LEU A 6 14.14 -2.90 25.89
N ALA A 7 15.19 -3.23 26.64
CA ALA A 7 16.44 -2.48 26.65
C ALA A 7 17.14 -2.54 25.27
N GLU A 8 17.17 -3.71 24.65
CA GLU A 8 17.77 -3.89 23.33
C GLU A 8 16.93 -3.22 22.23
N PHE A 9 15.60 -3.26 22.35
CA PHE A 9 14.69 -2.53 21.47
C PHE A 9 14.92 -1.01 21.55
N ASN A 10 15.06 -0.46 22.75
CA ASN A 10 15.34 0.96 22.95
C ASN A 10 16.72 1.37 22.42
N ALA A 11 17.74 0.52 22.61
CA ALA A 11 19.07 0.75 22.05
C ALA A 11 19.09 0.67 20.52
N TYR A 12 18.23 -0.13 19.91
CA TYR A 12 18.02 -0.18 18.45
C TYR A 12 17.31 1.08 17.94
N GLN A 13 16.25 1.52 18.63
CA GLN A 13 15.53 2.76 18.33
C GLN A 13 16.45 3.98 18.38
N ALA A 14 17.29 4.09 19.41
CA ALA A 14 18.25 5.19 19.56
C ALA A 14 19.28 5.25 18.42
N ARG A 15 19.74 4.09 17.93
CA ARG A 15 20.66 3.99 16.79
C ARG A 15 19.99 4.41 15.47
N ARG A 16 18.69 4.14 15.30
CA ARG A 16 17.94 4.59 14.12
C ARG A 16 17.60 6.08 14.17
N ALA A 17 17.32 6.61 15.36
CA ALA A 17 17.06 8.04 15.56
C ALA A 17 18.29 8.92 15.26
N ALA A 18 19.50 8.37 15.39
CA ALA A 18 20.76 9.07 15.09
C ALA A 18 21.04 9.31 13.59
N GLY A 19 20.09 8.98 12.70
CA GLY A 19 19.95 9.47 11.32
C GLY A 19 21.23 9.69 10.47
N ARG A 20 21.47 8.82 9.48
CA ARG A 20 22.32 9.19 8.34
C ARG A 20 21.60 10.30 7.54
N PRO A 21 22.26 11.41 7.18
CA PRO A 21 21.61 12.46 6.38
C PRO A 21 21.14 11.86 5.05
N VAL A 22 19.83 11.97 4.79
CA VAL A 22 19.20 11.56 3.53
C VAL A 22 19.20 12.79 2.63
N PRO A 23 19.85 12.76 1.46
CA PRO A 23 19.83 13.89 0.55
C PRO A 23 18.40 14.17 0.08
N GLU A 24 18.08 15.46 -0.01
CA GLU A 24 16.81 15.96 -0.53
C GLU A 24 16.68 15.56 -2.00
N LEU A 25 15.77 14.64 -2.28
CA LEU A 25 15.56 14.08 -3.62
C LEU A 25 14.72 15.07 -4.44
N GLU A 26 15.38 15.86 -5.28
CA GLU A 26 14.73 16.39 -6.48
C GLU A 26 14.22 15.19 -7.29
N ALA A 27 12.91 15.14 -7.54
CA ALA A 27 12.24 13.98 -8.12
C ALA A 27 12.89 13.62 -9.47
N PRO A 28 13.68 12.53 -9.56
CA PRO A 28 14.18 12.09 -10.84
C PRO A 28 12.96 11.65 -11.65
N THR A 29 12.90 12.02 -12.93
CA THR A 29 12.00 11.34 -13.88
C THR A 29 12.46 9.89 -13.97
N VAL A 30 11.85 9.04 -13.16
CA VAL A 30 12.29 7.65 -12.98
C VAL A 30 11.88 6.81 -14.19
N GLU A 31 12.85 6.27 -14.93
CA GLU A 31 12.56 5.41 -16.10
C GLU A 31 12.36 3.93 -15.72
N ARG A 32 12.84 3.49 -14.54
CA ARG A 32 12.79 2.09 -14.09
C ARG A 32 11.93 1.88 -12.86
N GLU A 33 11.10 0.84 -12.89
CA GLU A 33 10.20 0.46 -11.79
C GLU A 33 10.94 0.26 -10.45
N SER A 34 12.11 -0.38 -10.49
CA SER A 34 12.95 -0.62 -9.31
C SER A 34 13.43 0.66 -8.62
N GLU A 35 13.70 1.71 -9.38
CA GLU A 35 14.11 3.01 -8.83
C GLU A 35 12.93 3.72 -8.17
N LEU A 36 11.73 3.61 -8.74
CA LEU A 36 10.51 4.19 -8.17
C LEU A 36 10.17 3.50 -6.85
N GLN A 37 10.24 2.16 -6.83
CA GLN A 37 10.07 1.38 -5.61
C GLN A 37 11.11 1.76 -4.53
N ALA A 38 12.38 1.97 -4.92
CA ALA A 38 13.42 2.42 -3.99
C ALA A 38 13.17 3.84 -3.44
N ALA A 39 12.68 4.76 -4.28
CA ALA A 39 12.32 6.12 -3.87
C ALA A 39 11.15 6.11 -2.88
N ILE A 40 10.10 5.34 -3.16
CA ILE A 40 8.95 5.13 -2.26
C ILE A 40 9.40 4.58 -0.91
N ALA A 41 10.23 3.53 -0.92
CA ALA A 41 10.74 2.93 0.32
C ALA A 41 11.60 3.90 1.13
N THR A 42 12.39 4.75 0.46
CA THR A 42 13.20 5.79 1.11
C THR A 42 12.31 6.85 1.74
N GLU A 43 11.28 7.29 1.02
CA GLU A 43 10.32 8.27 1.54
C GLU A 43 9.52 7.76 2.72
N CYS A 44 9.06 6.50 2.68
CA CYS A 44 8.39 5.86 3.81
C CYS A 44 9.31 5.85 5.05
N ARG A 45 10.59 5.49 4.88
CA ARG A 45 11.57 5.53 5.97
C ARG A 45 11.79 6.94 6.50
N ARG A 46 11.84 7.95 5.62
CA ARG A 46 12.00 9.36 5.99
C ARG A 46 10.83 9.86 6.84
N ARG A 47 9.59 9.42 6.53
CA ARG A 47 8.38 9.75 7.28
C ARG A 47 8.17 8.90 8.54
N GLY A 48 9.00 7.87 8.77
CA GLY A 48 8.82 6.92 9.87
C GLY A 48 7.73 5.87 9.62
N TRP A 49 7.23 5.74 8.39
CA TRP A 49 6.22 4.78 8.00
C TRP A 49 6.80 3.38 7.79
N LEU A 50 5.95 2.37 7.94
CA LEU A 50 6.30 0.99 7.66
C LEU A 50 5.79 0.61 6.27
N ALA A 51 6.72 0.37 5.35
CA ALA A 51 6.44 -0.15 4.02
C ALA A 51 6.73 -1.66 3.98
N PHE A 52 5.69 -2.48 3.94
CA PHE A 52 5.78 -3.91 3.73
C PHE A 52 5.87 -4.19 2.23
N THR A 53 6.97 -4.81 1.81
CA THR A 53 7.23 -5.17 0.42
C THR A 53 7.56 -6.66 0.36
N GLY A 54 7.13 -7.33 -0.70
CA GLY A 54 7.59 -8.69 -0.99
C GLY A 54 9.05 -8.73 -1.38
N ASN A 55 9.76 -9.79 -0.99
CA ASN A 55 11.03 -10.12 -1.61
C ASN A 55 10.75 -10.88 -2.93
N MET A 56 11.03 -10.24 -4.07
CA MET A 56 10.88 -10.86 -5.40
C MET A 56 11.73 -12.14 -5.57
N ALA A 57 12.80 -12.31 -4.78
CA ALA A 57 13.66 -13.49 -4.84
C ALA A 57 13.04 -14.75 -4.21
N VAL A 58 11.93 -14.62 -3.45
CA VAL A 58 11.26 -15.73 -2.78
C VAL A 58 9.81 -15.78 -3.27
N ALA A 59 9.58 -16.56 -4.35
CA ALA A 59 8.30 -16.64 -5.04
C ALA A 59 7.12 -17.17 -4.18
N THR A 60 7.38 -17.71 -2.99
CA THR A 60 6.42 -18.52 -2.23
C THR A 60 5.69 -17.79 -1.10
N SER A 61 5.86 -16.48 -0.91
CA SER A 61 5.38 -15.83 0.33
C SER A 61 4.40 -14.66 0.12
N ARG A 62 3.76 -14.55 -1.05
CA ARG A 62 2.79 -13.46 -1.31
C ARG A 62 1.53 -13.93 -2.01
N THR A 63 0.47 -13.13 -1.85
CA THR A 63 -0.77 -13.35 -2.58
C THR A 63 -0.56 -12.98 -4.05
N VAL A 64 -1.04 -13.81 -4.96
CA VAL A 64 -0.96 -13.53 -6.40
C VAL A 64 -1.72 -12.23 -6.70
N GLY A 65 -1.07 -11.30 -7.39
CA GLY A 65 -1.65 -9.99 -7.72
C GLY A 65 -1.64 -8.97 -6.56
N GLU A 66 -1.07 -9.31 -5.40
CA GLU A 66 -0.89 -8.36 -4.29
C GLU A 66 -0.14 -7.10 -4.78
N PRO A 67 -0.53 -5.88 -4.34
CA PRO A 67 0.19 -4.66 -4.65
C PRO A 67 1.64 -4.68 -4.15
N ASP A 68 2.55 -3.99 -4.82
CA ASP A 68 3.97 -3.92 -4.44
C ASP A 68 4.20 -3.56 -2.96
N PHE A 69 3.43 -2.59 -2.45
CA PHE A 69 3.53 -2.10 -1.07
C PHE A 69 2.21 -2.18 -0.31
N CYS A 70 2.30 -2.58 0.95
CA CYS A 70 1.34 -2.25 1.99
C CYS A 70 2.01 -1.26 2.95
N ILE A 71 1.46 -0.06 3.10
CA ILE A 71 2.08 1.02 3.86
C ILE A 71 1.22 1.34 5.07
N ALA A 72 1.78 1.14 6.26
CA ALA A 72 1.23 1.68 7.49
C ALA A 72 1.84 3.08 7.73
N ALA A 73 0.98 4.09 7.69
CA ALA A 73 1.31 5.50 7.78
C ALA A 73 0.73 6.12 9.05
N ASP A 74 0.91 7.43 9.19
CA ASP A 74 0.41 8.21 10.33
C ASP A 74 -1.12 8.09 10.48
N ASP A 75 -1.61 8.39 11.68
CA ASP A 75 -3.04 8.41 12.02
C ASP A 75 -3.75 7.06 11.81
N GLY A 76 -3.01 5.94 11.90
CA GLY A 76 -3.56 4.59 11.75
C GLY A 76 -3.94 4.23 10.31
N ARG A 77 -3.51 5.04 9.33
CA ARG A 77 -3.81 4.82 7.91
C ARG A 77 -3.03 3.63 7.37
N VAL A 78 -3.72 2.77 6.64
CA VAL A 78 -3.10 1.72 5.83
C VAL A 78 -3.55 1.92 4.38
N PHE A 79 -2.59 1.96 3.47
CA PHE A 79 -2.89 2.05 2.04
C PHE A 79 -1.92 1.20 1.23
N TRP A 80 -2.37 0.83 0.05
CA TRP A 80 -1.67 -0.07 -0.85
C TRP A 80 -1.19 0.71 -2.06
N VAL A 81 0.03 0.41 -2.49
CA VAL A 81 0.65 1.05 -3.65
C VAL A 81 1.19 -0.01 -4.59
N GLU A 82 0.79 0.10 -5.85
CA GLU A 82 1.36 -0.65 -6.97
C GLU A 82 2.19 0.32 -7.80
N ALA A 83 3.50 0.07 -7.92
CA ALA A 83 4.38 0.89 -8.74
C ALA A 83 4.45 0.29 -10.16
N LYS A 84 4.31 1.13 -11.18
CA LYS A 84 4.50 0.70 -12.57
C LYS A 84 5.37 1.68 -13.32
N THR A 85 6.05 1.19 -14.35
CA THR A 85 6.63 2.07 -15.36
C THR A 85 5.54 2.88 -16.07
N LYS A 86 5.93 3.93 -16.80
CA LYS A 86 5.00 4.79 -17.55
C LYS A 86 4.06 4.01 -18.48
N THR A 87 4.54 2.96 -19.11
CA THR A 87 3.77 2.10 -20.04
C THR A 87 3.34 0.76 -19.43
N GLY A 88 3.75 0.48 -18.17
CA GLY A 88 3.43 -0.74 -17.46
C GLY A 88 1.93 -0.94 -17.32
N LYS A 89 1.45 -2.13 -17.69
CA LYS A 89 0.05 -2.54 -17.56
C LYS A 89 -0.09 -3.42 -16.32
N LEU A 90 -1.27 -3.37 -15.70
CA LEU A 90 -1.63 -4.31 -14.65
C LEU A 90 -1.94 -5.67 -15.27
N SER A 91 -1.52 -6.74 -14.61
CA SER A 91 -1.99 -8.08 -14.94
C SER A 91 -3.46 -8.25 -14.51
N LEU A 92 -4.12 -9.31 -14.99
CA LEU A 92 -5.51 -9.59 -14.63
C LEU A 92 -5.65 -9.88 -13.12
N GLU A 93 -4.66 -10.57 -12.55
CA GLU A 93 -4.60 -10.90 -11.12
C GLU A 93 -4.42 -9.65 -10.27
N GLN A 94 -3.57 -8.71 -10.71
CA GLN A 94 -3.41 -7.41 -10.04
C GLN A 94 -4.71 -6.61 -10.08
N LEU A 95 -5.40 -6.58 -11.22
CA LEU A 95 -6.72 -5.93 -11.33
C LEU A 95 -7.74 -6.54 -10.37
N ALA A 96 -7.80 -7.86 -10.28
CA ALA A 96 -8.71 -8.58 -9.39
C ALA A 96 -8.40 -8.28 -7.91
N ALA A 97 -7.13 -8.34 -7.52
CA ALA A 97 -6.69 -8.02 -6.16
C ALA A 97 -6.99 -6.56 -5.78
N HIS A 98 -6.72 -5.61 -6.69
CA HIS A 98 -7.03 -4.20 -6.47
C HIS A 98 -8.53 -3.96 -6.29
N ALA A 99 -9.36 -4.59 -7.13
CA ALA A 99 -10.81 -4.49 -7.01
C ALA A 99 -11.31 -5.07 -5.69
N TRP A 100 -10.74 -6.21 -5.26
CA TRP A 100 -11.10 -6.84 -4.00
C TRP A 100 -10.68 -6.02 -2.78
N LEU A 101 -9.45 -5.49 -2.76
CA LEU A 101 -8.96 -4.60 -1.72
C LEU A 101 -9.84 -3.34 -1.58
N ARG A 102 -10.20 -2.71 -2.71
CA ARG A 102 -11.13 -1.56 -2.72
C ARG A 102 -12.50 -1.95 -2.19
N ARG A 103 -13.02 -3.12 -2.56
CA ARG A 103 -14.27 -3.67 -2.01
C ARG A 103 -14.16 -3.87 -0.49
N LEU A 104 -13.00 -4.23 0.05
CA LEU A 104 -12.76 -4.34 1.49
C LEU A 104 -12.52 -2.98 2.18
N GLY A 105 -12.76 -1.86 1.49
CA GLY A 105 -12.60 -0.51 2.03
C GLY A 105 -11.15 -0.02 2.08
N GLN A 106 -10.22 -0.73 1.43
CA GLN A 106 -8.81 -0.35 1.42
C GLN A 106 -8.50 0.63 0.29
N SER A 107 -7.63 1.59 0.58
CA SER A 107 -7.12 2.53 -0.42
C SER A 107 -6.02 1.87 -1.25
N VAL A 108 -6.21 1.79 -2.57
CA VAL A 108 -5.24 1.18 -3.50
C VAL A 108 -4.90 2.15 -4.63
N TYR A 109 -3.63 2.54 -4.69
CA TYR A 109 -3.10 3.48 -5.64
C TYR A 109 -2.14 2.79 -6.62
N VAL A 110 -2.29 3.11 -7.91
CA VAL A 110 -1.33 2.71 -8.94
C VAL A 110 -0.54 3.96 -9.27
N VAL A 111 0.77 3.92 -9.04
CA VAL A 111 1.65 5.09 -9.21
C VAL A 111 2.67 4.82 -10.31
N ARG A 112 2.89 5.82 -11.15
CA ARG A 112 3.79 5.76 -12.30
C ARG A 112 5.01 6.67 -12.16
N ASN A 113 5.02 7.51 -11.15
CA ASN A 113 6.12 8.38 -10.79
C ASN A 113 6.05 8.71 -9.29
N PHE A 114 7.10 9.32 -8.78
CA PHE A 114 7.19 9.64 -7.36
C PHE A 114 6.18 10.72 -6.93
N GLY A 115 5.84 11.68 -7.81
CA GLY A 115 4.86 12.71 -7.51
C GLY A 115 3.45 12.13 -7.26
N GLU A 116 3.02 11.16 -8.06
CA GLU A 116 1.77 10.43 -7.84
C GLU A 116 1.76 9.68 -6.50
N PHE A 117 2.91 9.15 -6.07
CA PHE A 117 3.02 8.56 -4.74
C PHE A 117 2.85 9.60 -3.63
N ILE A 118 3.46 10.79 -3.76
CA ILE A 118 3.27 11.87 -2.78
C ILE A 118 1.80 12.28 -2.71
N GLN A 119 1.12 12.43 -3.85
CA GLN A 119 -0.31 12.73 -3.90
C GLN A 119 -1.15 11.64 -3.21
N ALA A 120 -0.84 10.35 -3.45
CA ALA A 120 -1.50 9.24 -2.78
C ALA A 120 -1.27 9.24 -1.26
N ALA A 121 -0.05 9.57 -0.83
CA ALA A 121 0.33 9.68 0.58
C ALA A 121 -0.41 10.82 1.31
N GLU A 122 -0.57 11.95 0.63
CA GLU A 122 -1.28 13.14 1.11
C GLU A 122 -2.80 12.96 1.10
N ASN A 123 -3.32 12.05 0.29
CA ASN A 123 -4.75 11.75 0.24
C ASN A 123 -5.22 11.08 1.54
N LYS A 124 -5.59 11.92 2.52
CA LYS A 124 -6.26 11.56 3.78
C LYS A 124 -7.72 11.18 3.51
N ALA A 125 -7.96 10.34 2.52
CA ALA A 125 -9.29 9.80 2.28
C ALA A 125 -9.74 9.05 3.54
N GLU A 126 -10.88 9.47 4.09
CA GLU A 126 -11.64 8.67 5.03
C GLU A 126 -11.95 7.32 4.34
N PRO A 127 -11.79 6.18 5.03
CA PRO A 127 -12.02 4.88 4.40
C PRO A 127 -13.43 4.88 3.79
N PRO A 128 -13.58 4.47 2.51
CA PRO A 128 -14.90 4.42 1.91
C PRO A 128 -15.79 3.54 2.80
N PRO A 129 -17.06 3.93 3.02
CA PRO A 129 -17.96 3.12 3.83
C PRO A 129 -17.97 1.70 3.27
N PRO A 130 -17.95 0.67 4.13
CA PRO A 130 -17.94 -0.71 3.67
C PRO A 130 -19.08 -0.87 2.65
N PRO A 131 -18.84 -1.57 1.52
CA PRO A 131 -19.91 -1.83 0.59
C PRO A 131 -21.06 -2.46 1.37
N PRO A 132 -22.33 -2.11 1.06
CA PRO A 132 -23.46 -2.71 1.73
C PRO A 132 -23.31 -4.24 1.65
N PRO A 133 -23.65 -4.97 2.72
CA PRO A 133 -23.60 -6.42 2.69
C PRO A 133 -24.35 -6.91 1.44
N PRO A 134 -23.90 -7.99 0.78
CA PRO A 134 -24.65 -8.55 -0.32
C PRO A 134 -26.08 -8.82 0.16
N LYS A 135 -27.07 -8.31 -0.59
CA LYS A 135 -28.48 -8.53 -0.26
C LYS A 135 -28.69 -10.02 -0.07
N THR A 136 -29.30 -10.38 1.05
CA THR A 136 -29.73 -11.75 1.28
C THR A 136 -30.77 -12.14 0.23
N LEU A 137 -30.91 -13.43 -0.05
CA LEU A 137 -31.95 -13.93 -0.97
C LEU A 137 -33.35 -13.40 -0.58
N CYS A 138 -33.65 -13.28 0.72
CA CYS A 138 -34.88 -12.67 1.20
C CYS A 138 -35.05 -11.20 0.78
N GLU A 139 -34.00 -10.39 0.83
CA GLU A 139 -34.05 -8.99 0.43
C GLU A 139 -34.21 -8.82 -1.09
N ILE A 140 -33.63 -9.73 -1.87
CA ILE A 140 -33.82 -9.77 -3.33
C ILE A 140 -35.27 -10.12 -3.67
N PHE A 141 -35.84 -11.16 -3.04
CA PHE A 141 -37.23 -11.56 -3.27
C PHE A 141 -38.24 -10.49 -2.83
N MET A 142 -38.00 -9.79 -1.71
CA MET A 142 -38.91 -8.74 -1.23
C MET A 142 -38.89 -7.46 -2.08
N GLU A 143 -37.82 -7.20 -2.84
CA GLU A 143 -37.78 -6.10 -3.80
C GLU A 143 -38.44 -6.44 -5.13
N GLU A 144 -38.34 -7.69 -5.60
CA GLU A 144 -39.05 -8.16 -6.80
C GLU A 144 -40.57 -8.14 -6.61
N GLU A 145 -41.07 -8.40 -5.40
CA GLU A 145 -42.51 -8.31 -5.10
C GLU A 145 -43.02 -6.85 -5.00
N LYS A 146 -42.17 -5.90 -4.62
CA LYS A 146 -42.55 -4.46 -4.58
C LYS A 146 -42.61 -3.79 -5.95
N GLN A 147 -42.12 -4.44 -7.01
CA GLN A 147 -42.13 -3.93 -8.38
C GLN A 147 -43.27 -4.50 -9.24
N LYS A 148 -44.15 -5.33 -8.65
CA LYS A 148 -45.44 -5.74 -9.24
C LYS A 148 -46.59 -4.89 -8.69
#